data_AF-A0A075GBH7-F1
#
_entry.id   AF-A0A075GBH7-F1
#
_cell.length_a   1.000
_cell.length_b   1.000
_cell.length_c   1.000
_cell.angle_alpha   90.00
_cell.angle_beta   90.00
_cell.angle_gamma   90.00
#
_symmetry.space_group_name_H-M   'P 1'
#
loop_
_entity.id
_entity.type
_entity.pdbx_description
1 polymer ?
#
loop_
_entity_poly.entity_id
_entity_poly.type
_entity_poly.pdbx_seq_one_letter_code
_entity_poly.pdbx_strand_id
1 'polypeptide(L)'
;MMTMPYLAPSLLPSLKIYHHPDFILPQREHLSPLVKYTRLQESARLVNPATIDLAPPREAERKLRLAPHTLDSAKSCVRRHWLSQYVGISSEPVKLPFVPRGDEPPSGDYTPLAANELGSLFHRLVELGLPNPGISGEQPSTPLSEQWVSPSPNMMLEPTLISQVLDELLPASADRDLAFEMLNKMAEILLNGKLGRLVQGATIDGLYVEGLRTEWPFLVNIEQPLSDVMEHSWSPFGNQIVEQITSLTFELDGIADLVLCQTDGQSHNTIRAIDLKTTGGLSILNQPDDVEGTIFEIPSDPDNEIIRTPAELELLTHYRMQLYLYHLCLVRQEAMRETLGMATREVLRPGILVASTGRLISWTEEEFEQIGEEFDDLIKQLALVEVKEKGDEVNFPRLPIEEEQTCRQCPYYRGNIRLCAPNGIALGAVESDEIDLK
;
A
#
# COMPACT_ATOMS: atom_id res chain seq x y z
N MET A 1 -29.56 -28.22 -35.25
CA MET A 1 -29.29 -27.42 -34.04
C MET A 1 -28.29 -28.19 -33.19
N MET A 2 -27.02 -27.79 -33.20
CA MET A 2 -26.01 -28.31 -32.26
C MET A 2 -25.93 -27.32 -31.11
N THR A 3 -26.35 -27.74 -29.93
CA THR A 3 -26.22 -26.99 -28.68
C THR A 3 -24.79 -27.15 -28.16
N MET A 4 -23.99 -26.08 -28.23
CA MET A 4 -22.66 -26.03 -27.62
C MET A 4 -22.81 -25.77 -26.11
N PRO A 5 -22.30 -26.65 -25.22
CA PRO A 5 -22.63 -26.62 -23.79
C PRO A 5 -21.78 -25.68 -22.92
N TYR A 6 -20.95 -24.80 -23.50
CA TYR A 6 -19.95 -24.02 -22.75
C TYR A 6 -20.13 -22.49 -22.78
N LEU A 7 -21.25 -21.98 -23.31
CA LEU A 7 -21.58 -20.55 -23.19
C LEU A 7 -22.70 -20.40 -22.16
N ALA A 8 -22.49 -19.55 -21.16
CA ALA A 8 -23.46 -19.26 -20.10
C ALA A 8 -24.84 -18.99 -20.73
N PRO A 9 -25.84 -19.86 -20.49
CA PRO A 9 -27.15 -19.70 -21.10
C PRO A 9 -27.73 -18.35 -20.66
N SER A 10 -28.25 -17.55 -21.61
CA SER A 10 -28.95 -16.27 -21.44
C SER A 10 -28.15 -14.95 -21.27
N LEU A 11 -26.82 -14.96 -21.20
CA LEU A 11 -26.02 -13.72 -21.10
C LEU A 11 -25.29 -13.32 -22.39
N LEU A 12 -24.91 -14.29 -23.22
CA LEU A 12 -24.27 -14.06 -24.52
C LEU A 12 -25.00 -14.90 -25.57
N PRO A 13 -26.00 -14.35 -26.28
CA PRO A 13 -26.77 -15.09 -27.28
C PRO A 13 -25.91 -15.51 -28.49
N SER A 14 -24.78 -14.82 -28.73
CA SER A 14 -23.77 -15.18 -29.73
C SER A 14 -22.45 -14.44 -29.46
N LEU A 15 -21.31 -15.08 -29.70
CA LEU A 15 -20.02 -14.39 -29.80
C LEU A 15 -19.84 -13.85 -31.22
N LYS A 16 -19.73 -12.53 -31.38
CA LYS A 16 -19.45 -11.92 -32.70
C LYS A 16 -17.96 -12.02 -32.98
N ILE A 17 -17.59 -12.92 -33.89
CA ILE A 17 -16.23 -13.01 -34.43
C ILE A 17 -16.17 -12.10 -35.66
N TYR A 18 -15.37 -11.05 -35.59
CA TYR A 18 -15.10 -10.19 -36.74
C TYR A 18 -13.88 -10.73 -37.48
N HIS A 19 -14.08 -11.21 -38.70
CA HIS A 19 -13.02 -11.53 -39.65
C HIS A 19 -12.97 -10.44 -40.73
N HIS A 20 -11.77 -10.10 -41.20
CA HIS A 20 -11.63 -9.26 -42.39
C HIS A 20 -12.30 -9.96 -43.59
N PRO A 21 -13.10 -9.26 -44.43
CA PRO A 21 -13.90 -9.90 -45.49
C PRO A 21 -13.07 -10.73 -46.48
N ASP A 22 -11.78 -10.42 -46.62
CA ASP A 22 -10.84 -11.19 -47.46
C ASP A 22 -10.50 -12.60 -46.92
N PHE A 23 -10.83 -12.90 -45.65
CA PHE A 23 -10.60 -14.22 -45.04
C PHE A 23 -11.83 -15.14 -45.08
N ILE A 24 -12.98 -14.66 -45.59
CA ILE A 24 -14.11 -15.53 -45.88
C ILE A 24 -13.95 -16.05 -47.31
N LEU A 25 -13.44 -17.27 -47.45
CA LEU A 25 -13.37 -17.90 -48.77
C LEU A 25 -14.80 -18.09 -49.32
N PRO A 26 -15.14 -17.49 -50.48
CA PRO A 26 -16.51 -17.45 -51.00
C PRO A 26 -17.06 -18.83 -51.43
N GLN A 27 -16.22 -19.86 -51.47
CA GLN A 27 -16.61 -21.25 -51.69
C GLN A 27 -15.76 -22.18 -50.81
N ARG A 28 -16.39 -23.21 -50.22
CA ARG A 28 -15.65 -24.40 -49.80
C ARG A 28 -15.12 -25.07 -51.07
N GLU A 29 -13.83 -24.91 -51.36
CA GLU A 29 -13.17 -25.74 -52.37
C GLU A 29 -13.46 -27.21 -52.02
N HIS A 30 -14.16 -27.94 -52.90
CA HIS A 30 -14.31 -29.39 -52.80
C HIS A 30 -12.96 -30.04 -53.16
N LEU A 31 -12.02 -29.96 -52.23
CA LEU A 31 -10.69 -30.54 -52.37
C LEU A 31 -10.83 -32.06 -52.31
N SER A 32 -10.25 -32.74 -53.30
CA SER A 32 -10.16 -34.19 -53.26
C SER A 32 -9.40 -34.63 -52.01
N PRO A 33 -9.67 -35.83 -51.47
CA PRO A 33 -8.95 -36.34 -50.31
C PRO A 33 -7.43 -36.32 -50.48
N LEU A 34 -6.94 -36.56 -51.70
CA LEU A 34 -5.53 -36.47 -52.04
C LEU A 34 -4.99 -35.05 -51.86
N VAL A 35 -5.67 -34.03 -52.39
CA VAL A 35 -5.23 -32.63 -52.25
C VAL A 35 -5.26 -32.18 -50.79
N LYS A 36 -6.26 -32.62 -50.01
CA LYS A 36 -6.26 -32.38 -48.55
C LYS A 36 -5.06 -33.02 -47.87
N TYR A 37 -4.73 -34.26 -48.23
CA TYR A 37 -3.59 -34.97 -47.66
C TYR A 37 -2.26 -34.33 -48.07
N THR A 38 -2.13 -33.89 -49.33
CA THR A 38 -0.95 -33.18 -49.83
C THR A 38 -0.79 -31.84 -49.12
N ARG A 39 -1.85 -31.03 -48.99
CA ARG A 39 -1.81 -29.77 -48.24
C ARG A 39 -1.46 -29.99 -46.76
N LEU A 40 -2.03 -31.02 -46.13
CA LEU A 40 -1.70 -31.39 -44.75
C LEU A 40 -0.22 -31.78 -44.64
N GLN A 41 0.27 -32.62 -45.55
CA GLN A 41 1.67 -33.04 -45.60
C GLN A 41 2.62 -31.88 -45.86
N GLU A 42 2.26 -30.94 -46.74
CA GLU A 42 3.01 -29.72 -47.00
C GLU A 42 3.02 -28.80 -45.76
N SER A 43 1.90 -28.64 -45.07
CA SER A 43 1.83 -27.86 -43.82
C SER A 43 2.55 -28.53 -42.65
N ALA A 44 2.66 -29.86 -42.66
CA ALA A 44 3.39 -30.65 -41.67
C ALA A 44 4.89 -30.72 -41.95
N ARG A 45 5.34 -30.32 -43.15
CA ARG A 45 6.77 -30.16 -43.43
C ARG A 45 7.25 -28.92 -42.67
N LEU A 46 8.05 -29.15 -41.63
CA LEU A 46 8.77 -28.09 -40.94
C LEU A 46 9.58 -27.30 -41.97
N VAL A 47 9.31 -25.99 -42.06
CA VAL A 47 10.10 -25.07 -42.88
C VAL A 47 11.56 -25.14 -42.42
N ASN A 48 12.52 -25.05 -43.33
CA ASN A 48 13.93 -25.06 -42.94
C ASN A 48 14.22 -23.82 -42.06
N PRO A 49 14.66 -23.97 -40.79
CA PRO A 49 14.88 -22.84 -39.90
C PRO A 49 15.87 -21.81 -40.46
N ALA A 50 16.80 -22.24 -41.33
CA ALA A 50 17.76 -21.36 -42.01
C ALA A 50 17.13 -20.37 -43.02
N THR A 51 15.84 -20.50 -43.33
CA THR A 51 15.11 -19.62 -44.27
C THR A 51 14.10 -18.70 -43.60
N ILE A 52 14.00 -18.73 -42.28
CA ILE A 52 13.10 -17.86 -41.51
C ILE A 52 13.88 -16.59 -41.16
N ASP A 53 13.56 -15.49 -41.84
CA ASP A 53 14.03 -14.17 -41.45
C ASP A 53 13.30 -13.78 -40.15
N LEU A 54 13.99 -13.90 -39.01
CA LEU A 54 13.42 -13.52 -37.73
C LEU A 54 13.40 -12.01 -37.67
N ALA A 55 12.20 -11.43 -37.67
CA ALA A 55 12.02 -10.01 -37.40
C ALA A 55 12.74 -9.65 -36.10
N PRO A 56 13.36 -8.46 -36.02
CA PRO A 56 13.97 -8.01 -34.77
C PRO A 56 12.93 -8.02 -33.65
N PRO A 57 13.35 -8.31 -32.40
CA PRO A 57 12.44 -8.34 -31.27
C PRO A 57 11.75 -6.98 -31.13
N ARG A 58 10.45 -7.01 -30.84
CA ARG A 58 9.67 -5.79 -30.64
C ARG A 58 10.11 -5.12 -29.33
N GLU A 59 10.35 -3.82 -29.34
CA GLU A 59 10.49 -3.07 -28.09
C GLU A 59 9.13 -2.84 -27.44
N ALA A 60 9.08 -3.01 -26.13
CA ALA A 60 7.87 -2.82 -25.37
C ALA A 60 8.08 -2.28 -23.97
N GLU A 61 7.11 -1.46 -23.57
CA GLU A 61 6.97 -0.93 -22.23
C GLU A 61 5.88 -1.71 -21.52
N ARG A 62 6.10 -2.03 -20.24
CA ARG A 62 5.13 -2.72 -19.40
C ARG A 62 4.58 -1.74 -18.37
N LYS A 63 3.35 -1.96 -17.94
CA LYS A 63 2.71 -1.19 -16.87
C LYS A 63 2.14 -2.15 -15.83
N LEU A 64 2.48 -1.91 -14.57
CA LEU A 64 2.00 -2.69 -13.43
C LEU A 64 1.36 -1.75 -12.42
N ARG A 65 0.18 -2.12 -11.91
CA ARG A 65 -0.47 -1.38 -10.83
C ARG A 65 -0.15 -2.01 -9.49
N LEU A 66 0.30 -1.21 -8.53
CA LEU A 66 0.61 -1.65 -7.17
C LEU A 66 -0.12 -0.78 -6.14
N ALA A 67 -0.49 -1.38 -5.01
CA ALA A 67 -1.02 -0.62 -3.89
C ALA A 67 0.13 -0.13 -2.97
N PRO A 68 0.08 1.10 -2.43
CA PRO A 68 1.17 1.68 -1.63
C PRO A 68 1.66 0.80 -0.46
N HIS A 69 0.74 0.21 0.30
CA HIS A 69 1.06 -0.65 1.45
C HIS A 69 1.84 -1.92 1.07
N THR A 70 1.86 -2.30 -0.22
CA THR A 70 2.64 -3.45 -0.70
C THR A 70 4.13 -3.15 -0.75
N LEU A 71 4.54 -1.87 -0.78
CA LEU A 71 5.94 -1.46 -0.83
C LEU A 71 6.67 -1.78 0.48
N ASP A 72 6.09 -1.46 1.63
CA ASP A 72 6.69 -1.80 2.93
C ASP A 72 6.75 -3.32 3.15
N SER A 73 5.70 -4.04 2.71
CA SER A 73 5.69 -5.51 2.74
C SER A 73 6.73 -6.12 1.81
N ALA A 74 6.97 -5.54 0.64
CA ALA A 74 7.99 -5.98 -0.29
C ALA A 74 9.40 -5.68 0.24
N LYS A 75 9.62 -4.48 0.79
CA LYS A 75 10.89 -4.08 1.37
C LYS A 75 11.29 -4.96 2.55
N SER A 76 10.34 -5.31 3.41
CA SER A 76 10.58 -6.21 4.53
C SER A 76 10.79 -7.66 4.09
N CYS A 77 10.07 -8.14 3.06
CA CYS A 77 10.25 -9.50 2.56
C CYS A 77 9.76 -9.64 1.11
N VAL A 78 10.69 -9.73 0.16
CA VAL A 78 10.33 -9.93 -1.26
C VAL A 78 9.59 -11.26 -1.47
N ARG A 79 9.93 -12.31 -0.71
CA ARG A 79 9.18 -13.58 -0.76
C ARG A 79 7.72 -13.41 -0.34
N ARG A 80 7.43 -12.58 0.68
CA ARG A 80 6.06 -12.27 1.09
C ARG A 80 5.30 -11.57 -0.05
N HIS A 81 5.93 -10.62 -0.71
CA HIS A 81 5.36 -9.96 -1.88
C HIS A 81 5.12 -10.95 -3.04
N TRP A 82 6.07 -11.86 -3.30
CA TRP A 82 5.91 -12.86 -4.33
C TRP A 82 4.76 -13.84 -4.07
N LEU A 83 4.61 -14.31 -2.83
CA LEU A 83 3.53 -15.20 -2.42
C LEU A 83 2.14 -14.54 -2.56
N SER A 84 2.02 -13.25 -2.27
CA SER A 84 0.72 -12.55 -2.43
C SER A 84 0.43 -12.23 -3.90
N GLN A 85 1.38 -11.63 -4.62
CA GLN A 85 1.12 -11.07 -5.95
C GLN A 85 1.12 -12.12 -7.07
N TYR A 86 2.06 -13.06 -7.05
CA TYR A 86 2.25 -13.98 -8.19
C TYR A 86 1.74 -15.39 -7.91
N VAL A 87 1.89 -15.87 -6.66
CA VAL A 87 1.33 -17.18 -6.27
C VAL A 87 -0.17 -17.06 -5.94
N GLY A 88 -0.64 -15.86 -5.56
CA GLY A 88 -2.05 -15.59 -5.27
C GLY A 88 -2.52 -16.16 -3.93
N ILE A 89 -1.63 -16.26 -2.94
CA ILE A 89 -1.99 -16.72 -1.59
C ILE A 89 -2.66 -15.58 -0.83
N SER A 90 -3.73 -15.90 -0.10
CA SER A 90 -4.44 -14.94 0.76
C SER A 90 -3.50 -14.31 1.80
N SER A 91 -3.68 -13.01 2.06
CA SER A 91 -2.99 -12.28 3.11
C SER A 91 -3.48 -12.61 4.52
N GLU A 92 -4.44 -13.52 4.68
CA GLU A 92 -4.92 -13.99 5.96
C GLU A 92 -4.24 -15.30 6.40
N PRO A 93 -3.91 -15.46 7.70
CA PRO A 93 -3.41 -16.72 8.23
C PRO A 93 -4.39 -17.87 7.99
N VAL A 94 -3.89 -19.03 7.55
CA VAL A 94 -4.73 -20.21 7.35
C VAL A 94 -5.16 -20.77 8.71
N LYS A 95 -6.46 -20.68 8.99
CA LYS A 95 -7.07 -21.18 10.22
C LYS A 95 -7.91 -22.43 9.92
N LEU A 96 -7.59 -23.55 10.56
CA LEU A 96 -8.33 -24.80 10.40
C LEU A 96 -9.46 -24.88 11.44
N PRO A 97 -10.72 -25.13 11.04
CA PRO A 97 -11.90 -25.00 11.91
C PRO A 97 -11.99 -26.00 13.07
N PHE A 98 -11.10 -27.01 13.14
CA PHE A 98 -11.19 -28.10 14.12
C PHE A 98 -9.87 -28.37 14.87
N VAL A 99 -8.89 -27.48 14.80
CA VAL A 99 -7.66 -27.60 15.60
C VAL A 99 -7.88 -26.84 16.92
N PRO A 100 -7.86 -27.51 18.08
CA PRO A 100 -7.97 -26.84 19.38
C PRO A 100 -6.87 -25.79 19.49
N ARG A 101 -7.23 -24.58 19.95
CA ARG A 101 -6.22 -23.60 20.36
C ARG A 101 -5.46 -24.20 21.55
N GLY A 102 -4.12 -24.16 21.52
CA GLY A 102 -3.38 -24.19 22.77
C GLY A 102 -3.92 -23.07 23.66
N ASP A 103 -4.04 -23.34 24.96
CA ASP A 103 -4.67 -22.47 25.95
C ASP A 103 -4.05 -21.05 25.97
N GLU A 104 -4.51 -20.16 25.08
CA GLU A 104 -4.56 -18.75 25.43
C GLU A 104 -5.65 -18.64 26.50
N PRO A 105 -5.33 -18.20 27.73
CA PRO A 105 -6.36 -18.01 28.73
C PRO A 105 -7.43 -17.10 28.13
N PRO A 106 -8.73 -17.40 28.34
CA PRO A 106 -9.76 -16.46 27.97
C PRO A 106 -9.49 -15.20 28.79
N SER A 107 -8.95 -14.14 28.17
CA SER A 107 -9.01 -12.82 28.77
C SER A 107 -10.49 -12.55 28.99
N GLY A 108 -10.88 -12.48 30.26
CA GLY A 108 -12.28 -12.41 30.67
C GLY A 108 -13.04 -11.30 29.94
N ASP A 109 -14.28 -11.62 29.55
CA ASP A 109 -15.38 -10.70 29.29
C ASP A 109 -15.03 -9.34 28.66
N TYR A 110 -14.56 -9.32 27.41
CA TYR A 110 -14.64 -8.13 26.54
C TYR A 110 -14.66 -8.63 25.10
N THR A 111 -15.62 -8.22 24.28
CA THR A 111 -15.43 -8.25 22.82
C THR A 111 -14.53 -7.07 22.48
N PRO A 112 -13.22 -7.27 22.24
CA PRO A 112 -12.34 -6.15 21.94
C PRO A 112 -12.60 -5.78 20.49
N LEU A 113 -12.96 -4.52 20.26
CA LEU A 113 -12.89 -3.90 18.94
C LEU A 113 -11.55 -4.27 18.29
N ALA A 114 -11.56 -4.79 17.06
CA ALA A 114 -10.32 -5.16 16.40
C ALA A 114 -9.49 -3.90 16.09
N ALA A 115 -8.16 -4.00 16.08
CA ALA A 115 -7.29 -2.84 15.90
C ALA A 115 -7.55 -2.08 14.59
N ASN A 116 -7.88 -2.81 13.52
CA ASN A 116 -8.28 -2.23 12.23
C ASN A 116 -9.62 -1.50 12.29
N GLU A 117 -10.60 -2.01 13.06
CA GLU A 117 -11.91 -1.37 13.24
C GLU A 117 -11.77 -0.06 14.01
N LEU A 118 -10.97 -0.03 15.08
CA LEU A 118 -10.62 1.21 15.78
C LEU A 118 -9.89 2.19 14.86
N GLY A 119 -8.96 1.70 14.04
CA GLY A 119 -8.30 2.48 13.00
C GLY A 119 -9.27 3.20 12.08
N SER A 120 -10.19 2.45 11.47
CA SER A 120 -11.20 3.01 10.55
C SER A 120 -12.14 4.01 11.24
N LEU A 121 -12.57 3.72 12.47
CA LEU A 121 -13.39 4.65 13.25
C LEU A 121 -12.66 5.97 13.52
N PHE A 122 -11.39 5.90 13.93
CA PHE A 122 -10.60 7.09 14.23
C PHE A 122 -10.29 7.92 12.98
N HIS A 123 -9.93 7.27 11.88
CA HIS A 123 -9.73 7.94 10.58
C HIS A 123 -10.99 8.71 10.17
N ARG A 124 -12.15 8.07 10.26
CA ARG A 124 -13.43 8.69 9.94
C ARG A 124 -13.77 9.86 10.87
N LEU A 125 -13.45 9.76 12.15
CA LEU A 125 -13.61 10.86 13.10
C LEU A 125 -12.73 12.06 12.72
N VAL A 126 -11.46 11.83 12.36
CA VAL A 126 -10.55 12.90 11.89
C VAL A 126 -11.04 13.53 10.60
N GLU A 127 -11.48 12.72 9.62
CA GLU A 127 -11.99 13.20 8.34
C GLU A 127 -13.12 14.23 8.52
N LEU A 128 -14.08 13.94 9.41
CA LEU A 128 -15.25 14.77 9.62
C LEU A 128 -15.07 15.85 10.69
N GLY A 129 -14.20 15.59 11.67
CA GLY A 129 -14.14 16.34 12.92
C GLY A 129 -12.99 17.31 13.04
N LEU A 130 -11.91 17.12 12.27
CA LEU A 130 -10.69 17.92 12.40
C LEU A 130 -10.96 19.38 12.02
N PRO A 131 -10.62 20.35 12.89
CA PRO A 131 -10.78 21.76 12.56
C PRO A 131 -9.83 22.18 11.45
N ASN A 132 -10.26 23.16 10.65
CA ASN A 132 -9.42 23.87 9.70
C ASN A 132 -9.48 25.35 10.08
N PRO A 133 -8.36 25.99 10.45
CA PRO A 133 -8.36 27.39 10.88
C PRO A 133 -8.70 28.33 9.71
N GLY A 134 -8.55 27.86 8.47
CA GLY A 134 -8.71 28.66 7.27
C GLY A 134 -7.59 29.68 7.08
N ILE A 135 -7.76 30.55 6.09
CA ILE A 135 -6.78 31.59 5.77
C ILE A 135 -6.90 32.79 6.73
N SER A 136 -5.76 33.30 7.19
CA SER A 136 -5.69 34.51 8.02
C SER A 136 -5.93 35.82 7.23
N GLY A 137 -5.93 35.77 5.89
CA GLY A 137 -6.09 36.92 4.99
C GLY A 137 -7.14 36.71 3.91
N GLU A 138 -7.11 37.51 2.84
CA GLU A 138 -8.06 37.39 1.71
C GLU A 138 -7.73 36.22 0.77
N GLN A 139 -6.47 35.82 0.69
CA GLN A 139 -5.97 34.71 -0.14
C GLN A 139 -4.88 33.92 0.60
N PRO A 140 -4.73 32.62 0.32
CA PRO A 140 -3.60 31.83 0.83
C PRO A 140 -2.28 32.34 0.26
N SER A 141 -1.16 32.12 0.98
CA SER A 141 0.15 32.63 0.56
C SER A 141 0.60 32.03 -0.77
N THR A 142 0.24 30.77 -0.99
CA THR A 142 0.42 30.05 -2.25
C THR A 142 -0.96 29.55 -2.70
N PRO A 143 -1.33 29.65 -3.99
CA PRO A 143 -2.70 29.30 -4.42
C PRO A 143 -3.11 27.87 -4.02
N LEU A 144 -4.21 27.76 -3.28
CA LEU A 144 -4.92 26.54 -2.88
C LEU A 144 -6.37 26.61 -3.36
N SER A 145 -6.99 25.45 -3.61
CA SER A 145 -8.44 25.41 -3.86
C SER A 145 -9.23 25.55 -2.56
N GLU A 146 -10.51 25.90 -2.68
CA GLU A 146 -11.43 26.09 -1.54
C GLU A 146 -11.46 24.88 -0.59
N GLN A 147 -11.28 23.66 -1.11
CA GLN A 147 -11.25 22.43 -0.31
C GLN A 147 -10.14 22.41 0.75
N TRP A 148 -9.07 23.19 0.58
CA TRP A 148 -7.96 23.24 1.54
C TRP A 148 -8.12 24.34 2.57
N VAL A 149 -8.75 25.45 2.19
CA VAL A 149 -8.74 26.70 2.96
C VAL A 149 -10.08 27.00 3.63
N SER A 150 -11.12 26.22 3.34
CA SER A 150 -12.44 26.40 3.93
C SER A 150 -12.38 26.19 5.44
N PRO A 151 -12.70 27.20 6.26
CA PRO A 151 -12.63 27.07 7.69
C PRO A 151 -13.70 26.09 8.19
N SER A 152 -13.31 25.20 9.10
CA SER A 152 -14.22 24.25 9.77
C SER A 152 -14.02 24.31 11.28
N PRO A 153 -15.12 24.29 12.07
CA PRO A 153 -15.01 24.26 13.51
C PRO A 153 -14.46 22.91 13.98
N ASN A 154 -13.91 22.87 15.19
CA ASN A 154 -13.52 21.61 15.81
C ASN A 154 -14.78 20.83 16.20
N MET A 155 -14.96 19.65 15.63
CA MET A 155 -16.07 18.74 15.96
C MET A 155 -15.60 17.41 16.54
N MET A 156 -14.29 17.21 16.71
CA MET A 156 -13.69 15.94 17.17
C MET A 156 -14.24 15.43 18.51
N LEU A 157 -14.60 16.35 19.41
CA LEU A 157 -15.13 16.04 20.75
C LEU A 157 -16.66 16.13 20.84
N GLU A 158 -17.34 16.44 19.73
CA GLU A 158 -18.80 16.55 19.72
C GLU A 158 -19.44 15.17 19.83
N PRO A 159 -20.22 14.89 20.91
CA PRO A 159 -20.79 13.56 21.12
C PRO A 159 -21.68 13.09 19.97
N THR A 160 -22.32 14.02 19.26
CA THR A 160 -23.16 13.73 18.09
C THR A 160 -22.33 13.23 16.91
N LEU A 161 -21.14 13.78 16.69
CA LEU A 161 -20.26 13.33 15.61
C LEU A 161 -19.68 11.95 15.93
N ILE A 162 -19.18 11.74 17.15
CA ILE A 162 -18.66 10.45 17.58
C ILE A 162 -19.76 9.38 17.46
N SER A 163 -20.99 9.70 17.87
CA SER A 163 -22.15 8.80 17.71
C SER A 163 -22.44 8.47 16.25
N GLN A 164 -22.37 9.46 15.35
CA GLN A 164 -22.54 9.24 13.91
C GLN A 164 -21.47 8.29 13.36
N VAL A 165 -20.20 8.49 13.71
CA VAL A 165 -19.10 7.63 13.27
C VAL A 165 -19.29 6.18 13.73
N LEU A 166 -19.74 6.00 14.98
CA LEU A 166 -20.07 4.68 15.50
C LEU A 166 -21.26 4.06 14.75
N ASP A 167 -22.29 4.84 14.42
CA ASP A 167 -23.43 4.36 13.63
C ASP A 167 -23.04 3.92 12.21
N GLU A 168 -22.03 4.56 11.62
CA GLU A 168 -21.54 4.27 10.28
C GLU A 168 -20.68 3.00 10.20
N LEU A 169 -19.78 2.78 11.16
CA LEU A 169 -18.69 1.80 11.01
C LEU A 169 -18.59 0.76 12.12
N LEU A 170 -19.24 0.96 13.28
CA LEU A 170 -19.09 0.03 14.41
C LEU A 170 -19.81 -1.31 14.10
N PRO A 171 -19.15 -2.47 14.27
CA PRO A 171 -19.82 -3.76 14.15
C PRO A 171 -20.92 -3.95 15.19
N ALA A 172 -22.02 -4.60 14.81
CA ALA A 172 -23.16 -4.83 15.70
C ALA A 172 -22.83 -5.67 16.96
N SER A 173 -21.72 -6.41 16.95
CA SER A 173 -21.23 -7.21 18.07
C SER A 173 -20.25 -6.48 19.00
N ALA A 174 -19.83 -5.25 18.66
CA ALA A 174 -18.87 -4.50 19.45
C ALA A 174 -19.55 -3.65 20.54
N ASP A 175 -18.81 -3.38 21.61
CA ASP A 175 -19.28 -2.51 22.70
C ASP A 175 -19.22 -1.04 22.25
N ARG A 176 -20.40 -0.42 22.12
CA ARG A 176 -20.55 0.95 21.67
C ARG A 176 -20.04 1.96 22.70
N ASP A 177 -20.32 1.74 23.97
CA ASP A 177 -19.97 2.69 25.03
C ASP A 177 -18.44 2.73 25.20
N LEU A 178 -17.81 1.55 25.18
CA LEU A 178 -16.36 1.45 25.18
C LEU A 178 -15.73 2.13 23.94
N ALA A 179 -16.25 1.86 22.74
CA ALA A 179 -15.73 2.46 21.51
C ALA A 179 -15.88 4.00 21.52
N PHE A 180 -16.99 4.50 22.06
CA PHE A 180 -17.20 5.94 22.27
C PHE A 180 -16.13 6.53 23.19
N GLU A 181 -15.90 5.93 24.35
CA GLU A 181 -14.89 6.39 25.31
C GLU A 181 -13.48 6.39 24.71
N MET A 182 -13.13 5.33 23.96
CA MET A 182 -11.84 5.23 23.27
C MET A 182 -11.66 6.34 22.23
N LEU A 183 -12.65 6.56 21.36
CA LEU A 183 -12.59 7.60 20.32
C LEU A 183 -12.52 8.99 20.93
N ASN A 184 -13.32 9.26 21.96
CA ASN A 184 -13.29 10.52 22.67
C ASN A 184 -11.90 10.76 23.30
N LYS A 185 -11.31 9.73 23.91
CA LYS A 185 -9.96 9.83 24.48
C LYS A 185 -8.88 10.09 23.42
N MET A 186 -8.93 9.40 22.28
CA MET A 186 -8.01 9.64 21.16
C MET A 186 -8.15 11.06 20.60
N ALA A 187 -9.38 11.56 20.48
CA ALA A 187 -9.67 12.93 20.04
C ALA A 187 -9.09 13.97 21.02
N GLU A 188 -9.27 13.80 22.32
CA GLU A 188 -8.66 14.68 23.34
C GLU A 188 -7.14 14.71 23.21
N ILE A 189 -6.52 13.54 23.06
CA ILE A 189 -5.07 13.39 22.96
C ILE A 189 -4.54 14.06 21.68
N LEU A 190 -5.18 13.83 20.54
CA LEU A 190 -4.82 14.47 19.26
C LEU A 190 -4.88 16.00 19.38
N LEU A 191 -5.97 16.53 19.93
CA LEU A 191 -6.19 17.98 20.02
C LEU A 191 -5.17 18.67 20.94
N ASN A 192 -4.72 17.98 21.99
CA ASN A 192 -3.68 18.49 22.89
C ASN A 192 -2.26 18.36 22.31
N GLY A 193 -2.07 17.51 21.30
CA GLY A 193 -0.79 17.32 20.60
C GLY A 193 -0.37 18.50 19.72
N LYS A 194 0.84 18.40 19.15
CA LYS A 194 1.39 19.42 18.23
C LYS A 194 0.47 19.68 17.03
N LEU A 195 0.00 18.61 16.38
CA LEU A 195 -0.91 18.71 15.23
C LEU A 195 -2.23 19.38 15.62
N GLY A 196 -2.85 18.94 16.72
CA GLY A 196 -4.12 19.49 17.22
C GLY A 196 -4.06 21.00 17.44
N ARG A 197 -3.01 21.47 18.10
CA ARG A 197 -2.78 22.91 18.31
C ARG A 197 -2.59 23.66 17.00
N LEU A 198 -1.81 23.12 16.05
CA LEU A 198 -1.61 23.72 14.73
C LEU A 198 -2.94 23.90 13.97
N VAL A 199 -3.76 22.85 13.90
CA VAL A 199 -5.04 22.90 13.18
C VAL A 199 -6.13 23.69 13.91
N GLN A 200 -5.92 24.01 15.19
CA GLN A 200 -6.73 24.98 15.94
C GLN A 200 -6.27 26.43 15.74
N GLY A 201 -5.23 26.67 14.93
CA GLY A 201 -4.72 28.01 14.60
C GLY A 201 -3.54 28.48 15.44
N ALA A 202 -2.91 27.61 16.24
CA ALA A 202 -1.69 27.97 16.93
C ALA A 202 -0.51 28.14 15.96
N THR A 203 0.40 29.05 16.29
CA THR A 203 1.71 29.17 15.63
C THR A 203 2.73 28.34 16.41
N ILE A 204 3.36 27.36 15.76
CA ILE A 204 4.40 26.51 16.34
C ILE A 204 5.61 26.55 15.41
N ASP A 205 6.80 26.70 15.98
CA ASP A 205 8.06 26.81 15.23
C ASP A 205 8.05 27.95 14.18
N GLY A 206 7.28 29.01 14.44
CA GLY A 206 7.12 30.16 13.53
C GLY A 206 6.15 29.92 12.38
N LEU A 207 5.54 28.73 12.28
CA LEU A 207 4.60 28.36 11.23
C LEU A 207 3.17 28.23 11.78
N TYR A 208 2.18 28.62 10.98
CA TYR A 208 0.77 28.34 11.24
C TYR A 208 0.13 27.66 10.03
N VAL A 209 -0.99 26.97 10.25
CA VAL A 209 -1.71 26.25 9.20
C VAL A 209 -2.52 27.24 8.37
N GLU A 210 -2.29 27.26 7.06
CA GLU A 210 -3.10 28.05 6.10
C GLU A 210 -4.12 27.20 5.35
N GLY A 211 -3.95 25.87 5.37
CA GLY A 211 -4.89 24.94 4.78
C GLY A 211 -4.51 23.49 5.04
N LEU A 212 -5.49 22.61 4.94
CA LEU A 212 -5.32 21.18 5.11
C LEU A 212 -6.29 20.42 4.22
N ARG A 213 -5.96 19.18 3.92
CA ARG A 213 -6.87 18.26 3.22
C ARG A 213 -6.77 16.88 3.83
N THR A 214 -7.90 16.40 4.36
CA THR A 214 -8.08 15.00 4.73
C THR A 214 -8.35 14.16 3.49
N GLU A 215 -8.04 12.87 3.56
CA GLU A 215 -8.29 11.90 2.47
C GLU A 215 -7.77 12.39 1.11
N TRP A 216 -6.50 12.82 1.05
CA TRP A 216 -5.92 13.36 -0.18
C TRP A 216 -5.61 12.24 -1.19
N PRO A 217 -6.33 12.17 -2.34
CA PRO A 217 -6.11 11.14 -3.31
C PRO A 217 -4.89 11.46 -4.19
N PHE A 218 -4.14 10.44 -4.56
CA PHE A 218 -3.03 10.57 -5.48
C PHE A 218 -2.97 9.43 -6.48
N LEU A 219 -2.32 9.72 -7.61
CA LEU A 219 -1.93 8.77 -8.64
C LEU A 219 -0.54 9.17 -9.11
N VAL A 220 0.40 8.22 -9.07
CA VAL A 220 1.77 8.45 -9.51
C VAL A 220 2.25 7.29 -10.37
N ASN A 221 2.91 7.64 -11.47
CA ASN A 221 3.58 6.69 -12.35
C ASN A 221 5.08 6.78 -12.13
N ILE A 222 5.72 5.68 -11.74
CA ILE A 222 7.16 5.58 -11.55
C ILE A 222 7.72 4.69 -12.64
N GLU A 223 8.42 5.29 -13.59
CA GLU A 223 9.04 4.56 -14.68
C GLU A 223 10.42 4.06 -14.24
N GLN A 224 10.64 2.75 -14.39
CA GLN A 224 11.91 2.09 -14.17
C GLN A 224 12.45 1.61 -15.53
N PRO A 225 13.51 2.22 -16.07
CA PRO A 225 14.17 1.71 -17.27
C PRO A 225 14.80 0.35 -16.99
N LEU A 226 14.73 -0.54 -17.98
CA LEU A 226 15.23 -1.90 -17.92
C LEU A 226 16.17 -2.15 -19.10
N SER A 227 17.28 -2.83 -18.83
CA SER A 227 18.19 -3.32 -19.86
C SER A 227 18.23 -4.84 -19.87
N ASP A 228 18.45 -5.41 -21.06
CA ASP A 228 18.70 -6.83 -21.24
C ASP A 228 17.57 -7.72 -20.69
N VAL A 229 16.32 -7.34 -20.96
CA VAL A 229 15.15 -8.16 -20.63
C VAL A 229 14.49 -8.65 -21.92
N MET A 230 14.68 -9.93 -22.21
CA MET A 230 14.20 -10.58 -23.43
C MET A 230 13.10 -11.58 -23.07
N GLU A 231 11.92 -11.42 -23.65
CA GLU A 231 10.87 -12.42 -23.54
C GLU A 231 11.00 -13.46 -24.65
N HIS A 232 10.88 -14.72 -24.24
CA HIS A 232 10.97 -15.87 -25.12
C HIS A 232 9.60 -16.50 -25.31
N SER A 233 9.28 -16.84 -26.55
CA SER A 233 8.13 -17.68 -26.89
C SER A 233 8.62 -19.01 -27.45
N TRP A 234 7.92 -20.09 -27.11
CA TRP A 234 8.20 -21.39 -27.68
C TRP A 234 7.74 -21.43 -29.13
N SER A 235 8.62 -21.88 -30.03
CA SER A 235 8.29 -22.20 -31.41
C SER A 235 8.72 -23.64 -31.73
N PRO A 236 8.17 -24.26 -32.79
CA PRO A 236 8.68 -25.55 -33.30
C PRO A 236 10.17 -25.56 -33.67
N PHE A 237 10.81 -24.38 -33.76
CA PHE A 237 12.23 -24.19 -34.06
C PHE A 237 13.08 -23.86 -32.83
N GLY A 238 12.50 -23.93 -31.63
CA GLY A 238 13.14 -23.56 -30.36
C GLY A 238 12.60 -22.25 -29.79
N ASN A 239 13.18 -21.81 -28.67
CA ASN A 239 12.81 -20.54 -28.05
C ASN A 239 13.25 -19.38 -28.95
N GLN A 240 12.29 -18.52 -29.31
CA GLN A 240 12.53 -17.31 -30.09
C GLN A 240 12.32 -16.10 -29.20
N ILE A 241 13.21 -15.11 -29.31
CA ILE A 241 13.00 -13.82 -28.66
C ILE A 241 11.92 -13.09 -29.45
N VAL A 242 10.82 -12.76 -28.79
CA VAL A 242 9.69 -12.06 -29.42
C VAL A 242 9.66 -10.59 -29.07
N GLU A 243 10.19 -10.23 -27.90
CA GLU A 243 10.04 -8.90 -27.34
C GLU A 243 11.21 -8.56 -26.43
N GLN A 244 11.63 -7.30 -26.46
CA GLN A 244 12.57 -6.70 -25.53
C GLN A 244 11.80 -5.70 -24.67
N ILE A 245 11.83 -5.89 -23.35
CA ILE A 245 11.19 -4.98 -22.41
C ILE A 245 12.19 -3.89 -22.04
N THR A 246 11.88 -2.66 -22.43
CA THR A 246 12.77 -1.48 -22.29
C THR A 246 12.48 -0.69 -21.03
N SER A 247 11.24 -0.70 -20.53
CA SER A 247 10.89 -0.10 -19.24
C SER A 247 9.66 -0.77 -18.61
N LEU A 248 9.55 -0.60 -17.30
CA LEU A 248 8.37 -0.95 -16.52
C LEU A 248 7.88 0.31 -15.80
N THR A 249 6.62 0.65 -16.00
CA THR A 249 5.96 1.74 -15.27
C THR A 249 5.10 1.17 -14.14
N PHE A 250 5.43 1.55 -12.90
CA PHE A 250 4.57 1.31 -11.75
C PHE A 250 3.52 2.40 -11.64
N GLU A 251 2.26 2.03 -11.72
CA GLU A 251 1.13 2.89 -11.38
C GLU A 251 0.75 2.64 -9.92
N LEU A 252 0.92 3.66 -9.09
CA LEU A 252 0.61 3.62 -7.66
C LEU A 252 -0.49 4.66 -7.39
N ASP A 253 -1.59 4.21 -6.80
CA ASP A 253 -2.69 5.06 -6.39
C ASP A 253 -3.09 4.77 -4.95
N GLY A 254 -3.58 5.79 -4.27
CA GLY A 254 -3.97 5.68 -2.88
C GLY A 254 -4.53 6.99 -2.33
N ILE A 255 -4.72 6.98 -1.03
CA ILE A 255 -5.24 8.11 -0.28
C ILE A 255 -4.31 8.33 0.91
N ALA A 256 -3.82 9.56 1.09
CA ALA A 256 -3.09 9.96 2.28
C ALA A 256 -4.06 10.58 3.29
N ASP A 257 -3.93 10.19 4.56
CA ASP A 257 -4.89 10.56 5.61
C ASP A 257 -5.04 12.07 5.77
N LEU A 258 -3.92 12.80 5.79
CA LEU A 258 -3.88 14.25 5.92
C LEU A 258 -2.71 14.86 5.15
N VAL A 259 -2.96 15.97 4.46
CA VAL A 259 -1.91 16.84 3.92
C VAL A 259 -2.07 18.24 4.52
N LEU A 260 -0.99 18.76 5.06
CA LEU A 260 -0.95 20.03 5.79
C LEU A 260 -0.14 21.07 5.00
N CYS A 261 -0.70 22.26 4.82
CA CYS A 261 -0.02 23.44 4.27
C CYS A 261 0.22 24.46 5.39
N GLN A 262 1.46 24.88 5.56
CA GLN A 262 1.86 25.82 6.61
C GLN A 262 2.59 27.01 6.02
N THR A 263 2.56 28.13 6.72
CA THR A 263 3.26 29.35 6.31
C THR A 263 3.76 30.15 7.53
N ASP A 264 4.82 30.92 7.33
CA ASP A 264 5.26 31.98 8.26
C ASP A 264 4.52 33.32 8.01
N GLY A 265 3.63 33.37 7.02
CA GLY A 265 2.95 34.58 6.57
C GLY A 265 3.82 35.53 5.73
N GLN A 266 5.03 35.12 5.38
CA GLN A 266 5.97 35.88 4.56
C GLN A 266 6.36 35.09 3.30
N SER A 267 7.46 34.34 3.36
CA SER A 267 8.06 33.68 2.19
C SER A 267 8.22 32.19 2.37
N HIS A 268 8.06 31.67 3.59
CA HIS A 268 8.23 30.26 3.86
C HIS A 268 6.87 29.57 3.84
N ASN A 269 6.61 28.82 2.77
CA ASN A 269 5.38 28.07 2.58
C ASN A 269 5.72 26.60 2.41
N THR A 270 5.08 25.74 3.19
CA THR A 270 5.43 24.33 3.26
C THR A 270 4.22 23.44 3.03
N ILE A 271 4.47 22.22 2.58
CA ILE A 271 3.46 21.17 2.44
C ILE A 271 4.03 19.83 2.92
N ARG A 272 3.22 19.05 3.64
CA ARG A 272 3.63 17.71 4.12
C ARG A 272 2.45 16.77 4.23
N ALA A 273 2.72 15.49 4.00
CA ALA A 273 1.78 14.42 4.32
C ALA A 273 1.91 14.00 5.79
N ILE A 274 0.80 13.69 6.42
CA ILE A 274 0.70 13.16 7.78
C ILE A 274 -0.19 11.92 7.71
N ASP A 275 0.33 10.80 8.17
CA ASP A 275 -0.38 9.54 8.25
C ASP A 275 -0.79 9.26 9.70
N LEU A 276 -2.01 8.78 9.91
CA LEU A 276 -2.62 8.60 11.22
C LEU A 276 -2.52 7.12 11.62
N LYS A 277 -1.76 6.83 12.67
CA LYS A 277 -1.64 5.45 13.20
C LYS A 277 -2.28 5.33 14.58
N THR A 278 -3.12 4.31 14.73
CA THR A 278 -3.81 3.98 15.99
C THR A 278 -3.05 2.96 16.83
N THR A 279 -1.73 2.83 16.64
CA THR A 279 -0.86 1.95 17.43
C THR A 279 -1.01 2.25 18.92
N GLY A 280 -1.28 1.22 19.73
CA GLY A 280 -1.59 1.37 21.16
C GLY A 280 -3.02 1.80 21.48
N GLY A 281 -3.86 2.06 20.48
CA GLY A 281 -5.24 2.54 20.67
C GLY A 281 -6.12 1.59 21.50
N LEU A 282 -5.92 0.27 21.40
CA LEU A 282 -6.66 -0.71 22.21
C LEU A 282 -6.35 -0.63 23.71
N SER A 283 -5.16 -0.12 24.06
CA SER A 283 -4.71 0.05 25.45
C SER A 283 -4.89 1.49 25.94
N ILE A 284 -5.62 2.34 25.20
CA ILE A 284 -5.66 3.78 25.49
C ILE A 284 -6.35 4.12 26.82
N LEU A 285 -7.36 3.32 27.20
CA LEU A 285 -8.09 3.48 28.47
C LEU A 285 -7.36 2.81 29.64
N ASN A 286 -6.57 1.78 29.37
CA ASN A 286 -5.81 1.00 30.36
C ASN A 286 -4.37 0.84 29.86
N GLN A 287 -3.59 1.91 29.99
CA GLN A 287 -2.19 1.91 29.61
C GLN A 287 -1.38 0.95 30.50
N PRO A 288 -0.29 0.36 29.99
CA PRO A 288 0.58 -0.47 30.81
C PRO A 288 1.24 0.36 31.93
N ASP A 289 1.40 -0.24 33.11
CA ASP A 289 2.07 0.41 34.24
C ASP A 289 3.55 0.72 33.94
N ASP A 290 4.20 -0.16 33.17
CA ASP A 290 5.53 0.04 32.63
C ASP A 290 5.43 0.48 31.17
N VAL A 291 5.77 1.73 30.91
CA VAL A 291 5.68 2.34 29.58
C VAL A 291 7.01 2.27 28.83
N GLU A 292 8.12 1.89 29.47
CA GLU A 292 9.44 1.86 28.85
C GLU A 292 9.47 0.90 27.65
N GLY A 293 9.95 1.38 26.50
CA GLY A 293 9.99 0.62 25.26
C GLY A 293 8.62 0.42 24.58
N THR A 294 7.54 0.98 25.13
CA THR A 294 6.20 0.92 24.51
C THR A 294 5.90 2.18 23.71
N ILE A 295 4.84 2.15 22.90
CA ILE A 295 4.37 3.34 22.17
C ILE A 295 3.91 4.49 23.10
N PHE A 296 3.68 4.21 24.39
CA PHE A 296 3.29 5.19 25.39
C PHE A 296 4.47 5.87 26.07
N GLU A 297 5.71 5.43 25.82
CA GLU A 297 6.90 6.12 26.30
C GLU A 297 6.95 7.55 25.73
N ILE A 298 7.14 8.54 26.59
CA ILE A 298 7.21 9.95 26.20
C ILE A 298 8.68 10.39 26.25
N PRO A 299 9.27 10.84 25.13
CA PRO A 299 10.65 11.32 25.09
C PRO A 299 10.80 12.68 25.80
N SER A 300 12.05 13.12 25.95
CA SER A 300 12.43 14.32 26.70
C SER A 300 11.79 15.62 26.20
N ASP A 301 11.59 15.77 24.89
CA ASP A 301 10.92 16.92 24.27
C ASP A 301 9.74 16.44 23.43
N PRO A 302 8.50 16.62 23.91
CA PRO A 302 7.37 16.02 23.23
C PRO A 302 6.96 16.61 21.88
N ASP A 303 7.30 17.87 21.63
CA ASP A 303 6.95 18.57 20.40
C ASP A 303 8.02 18.45 19.32
N ASN A 304 9.20 17.94 19.70
CA ASN A 304 10.27 17.67 18.77
C ASN A 304 10.05 16.34 18.05
N GLU A 305 9.70 16.45 16.77
CA GLU A 305 9.29 15.32 15.92
C GLU A 305 10.41 14.31 15.64
N ILE A 306 11.68 14.70 15.83
CA ILE A 306 12.85 13.84 15.57
C ILE A 306 13.44 13.23 16.83
N ILE A 307 12.98 13.62 18.02
CA ILE A 307 13.32 12.94 19.28
C ILE A 307 12.27 11.86 19.52
N ARG A 308 12.68 10.61 19.30
CA ARG A 308 11.79 9.45 19.19
C ARG A 308 12.20 8.35 20.14
N THR A 309 11.22 7.61 20.64
CA THR A 309 11.46 6.38 21.41
C THR A 309 11.74 5.20 20.47
N PRO A 310 12.27 4.06 20.97
CA PRO A 310 12.49 2.88 20.15
C PRO A 310 11.21 2.38 19.46
N ALA A 311 10.07 2.42 20.15
CA ALA A 311 8.76 2.00 19.59
C ALA A 311 8.29 2.94 18.46
N GLU A 312 8.52 4.24 18.61
CA GLU A 312 8.20 5.23 17.55
C GLU A 312 9.10 5.05 16.33
N LEU A 313 10.38 4.72 16.53
CA LEU A 313 11.29 4.43 15.43
C LEU A 313 10.88 3.16 14.69
N GLU A 314 10.50 2.09 15.39
CA GLU A 314 9.97 0.87 14.76
C GLU A 314 8.72 1.18 13.92
N LEU A 315 7.82 2.02 14.46
CA LEU A 315 6.62 2.46 13.74
C LEU A 315 6.96 3.21 12.45
N LEU A 316 7.90 4.17 12.49
CA LEU A 316 8.37 4.87 11.30
C LEU A 316 8.99 3.90 10.29
N THR A 317 9.88 3.02 10.75
CA THR A 317 10.53 2.01 9.90
C THR A 317 9.51 1.11 9.20
N HIS A 318 8.39 0.80 9.85
CA HIS A 318 7.34 -0.06 9.29
C HIS A 318 6.60 0.57 8.10
N TYR A 319 6.42 1.90 8.08
CA TYR A 319 5.63 2.61 7.06
C TYR A 319 6.46 3.53 6.14
N ARG A 320 7.79 3.38 6.17
CA ARG A 320 8.72 4.33 5.52
C ARG A 320 8.57 4.42 4.00
N MET A 321 8.30 3.30 3.31
CA MET A 321 8.17 3.31 1.84
C MET A 321 6.86 3.97 1.41
N GLN A 322 5.75 3.68 2.11
CA GLN A 322 4.47 4.35 1.90
C GLN A 322 4.58 5.87 2.15
N LEU A 323 5.24 6.28 3.25
CA LEU A 323 5.41 7.70 3.57
C LEU A 323 6.31 8.41 2.57
N TYR A 324 7.40 7.78 2.14
CA TYR A 324 8.24 8.32 1.07
C TYR A 324 7.47 8.49 -0.24
N LEU A 325 6.60 7.56 -0.59
CA LEU A 325 5.72 7.68 -1.76
C LEU A 325 4.82 8.92 -1.66
N TYR A 326 4.24 9.20 -0.49
CA TYR A 326 3.42 10.40 -0.28
C TYR A 326 4.24 11.68 -0.49
N HIS A 327 5.44 11.72 0.07
CA HIS A 327 6.37 12.84 -0.13
C HIS A 327 6.71 13.02 -1.62
N LEU A 328 7.05 11.94 -2.33
CA LEU A 328 7.36 11.98 -3.76
C LEU A 328 6.17 12.52 -4.59
N CYS A 329 4.93 12.17 -4.22
CA CYS A 329 3.75 12.70 -4.88
C CYS A 329 3.62 14.22 -4.71
N LEU A 330 3.86 14.72 -3.50
CA LEU A 330 3.86 16.16 -3.22
C LEU A 330 5.00 16.88 -3.93
N VAL A 331 6.21 16.32 -3.97
CA VAL A 331 7.36 16.87 -4.72
C VAL A 331 7.01 17.01 -6.20
N ARG A 332 6.44 15.97 -6.81
CA ARG A 332 6.02 16.02 -8.22
C ARG A 332 4.90 17.01 -8.47
N GLN A 333 3.96 17.15 -7.52
CA GLN A 333 2.91 18.16 -7.61
C GLN A 333 3.49 19.58 -7.60
N GLU A 334 4.41 19.88 -6.67
CA GLU A 334 5.03 21.21 -6.58
C GLU A 334 5.96 21.48 -7.78
N ALA A 335 6.69 20.48 -8.27
CA ALA A 335 7.45 20.60 -9.52
C ALA A 335 6.55 20.89 -10.72
N MET A 336 5.38 20.24 -10.83
CA MET A 336 4.41 20.53 -11.89
C MET A 336 3.92 21.99 -11.80
N ARG A 337 3.64 22.49 -10.59
CA ARG A 337 3.27 23.90 -10.37
C ARG A 337 4.36 24.85 -10.83
N GLU A 338 5.62 24.54 -10.54
CA GLU A 338 6.78 25.31 -11.01
C GLU A 338 6.81 25.39 -12.54
N THR A 339 6.63 24.27 -13.25
CA THR A 339 6.61 24.24 -14.72
C THR A 339 5.47 25.07 -15.32
N LEU A 340 4.39 25.28 -14.56
CA LEU A 340 3.25 26.12 -14.94
C LEU A 340 3.42 27.60 -14.50
N GLY A 341 4.58 27.97 -13.94
CA GLY A 341 4.86 29.32 -13.47
C GLY A 341 4.07 29.72 -12.21
N MET A 342 3.61 28.74 -11.44
CA MET A 342 2.88 28.96 -10.19
C MET A 342 3.84 28.99 -9.00
N ALA A 343 3.46 29.70 -7.93
CA ALA A 343 4.19 29.64 -6.66
C ALA A 343 4.19 28.21 -6.10
N THR A 344 5.32 27.78 -5.59
CA THR A 344 5.56 26.45 -5.02
C THR A 344 5.72 26.51 -3.51
N ARG A 345 5.52 25.36 -2.87
CA ARG A 345 5.81 25.12 -1.46
C ARG A 345 7.03 24.22 -1.32
N GLU A 346 7.76 24.42 -0.24
CA GLU A 346 8.75 23.43 0.20
C GLU A 346 8.03 22.19 0.71
N VAL A 347 8.38 21.02 0.16
CA VAL A 347 7.82 19.75 0.60
C VAL A 347 8.63 19.26 1.78
N LEU A 348 8.04 19.30 2.98
CA LEU A 348 8.69 18.77 4.17
C LEU A 348 8.61 17.24 4.21
N ARG A 349 9.45 16.67 5.07
CA ARG A 349 9.39 15.24 5.39
C ARG A 349 7.99 14.88 5.91
N PRO A 350 7.43 13.75 5.48
CA PRO A 350 6.14 13.29 5.97
C PRO A 350 6.26 12.87 7.44
N GLY A 351 5.15 12.77 8.15
CA GLY A 351 5.13 12.35 9.55
C GLY A 351 4.03 11.35 9.86
N ILE A 352 4.17 10.68 11.00
CA ILE A 352 3.11 9.85 11.58
C ILE A 352 2.54 10.60 12.79
N LEU A 353 1.21 10.70 12.85
CA LEU A 353 0.51 11.00 14.09
C LEU A 353 0.21 9.69 14.83
N VAL A 354 0.77 9.56 16.03
CA VAL A 354 0.48 8.45 16.93
C VAL A 354 -0.76 8.79 17.75
N ALA A 355 -1.91 8.24 17.39
CA ALA A 355 -3.20 8.64 17.97
C ALA A 355 -3.33 8.35 19.48
N SER A 356 -2.58 7.38 19.99
CA SER A 356 -2.57 7.00 21.40
C SER A 356 -1.80 7.97 22.30
N THR A 357 -0.87 8.75 21.75
CA THR A 357 -0.05 9.73 22.49
C THR A 357 -0.18 11.16 21.98
N GLY A 358 -0.78 11.36 20.81
CA GLY A 358 -0.95 12.68 20.17
C GLY A 358 0.33 13.22 19.57
N ARG A 359 1.40 12.42 19.57
CA ARG A 359 2.71 12.79 19.07
C ARG A 359 2.75 12.78 17.55
N LEU A 360 3.42 13.79 17.00
CA LEU A 360 3.78 13.87 15.60
C LEU A 360 5.27 13.52 15.48
N ILE A 361 5.58 12.45 14.77
CA ILE A 361 6.96 11.95 14.62
C ILE A 361 7.39 11.94 13.16
N SER A 362 8.67 12.19 12.90
CA SER A 362 9.26 12.23 11.56
C SER A 362 10.75 11.83 11.60
N TRP A 363 11.42 11.91 10.46
CA TRP A 363 12.83 11.60 10.31
C TRP A 363 13.73 12.82 10.40
N THR A 364 15.01 12.59 10.70
CA THR A 364 16.03 13.59 10.38
C THR A 364 16.19 13.71 8.85
N GLU A 365 16.97 14.69 8.41
CA GLU A 365 17.23 14.88 6.99
C GLU A 365 18.00 13.70 6.41
N GLU A 366 19.06 13.29 7.11
CA GLU A 366 19.97 12.23 6.69
C GLU A 366 19.28 10.87 6.62
N GLU A 367 18.44 10.55 7.61
CA GLU A 367 17.63 9.33 7.60
C GLU A 367 16.66 9.30 6.40
N PHE A 368 16.07 10.45 6.07
CA PHE A 368 15.07 10.52 5.01
C PHE A 368 15.69 10.45 3.61
N GLU A 369 16.89 11.01 3.42
CA GLU A 369 17.68 10.83 2.20
C GLU A 369 17.99 9.35 1.95
N GLN A 370 18.41 8.62 3.00
CA GLN A 370 18.66 7.18 2.91
C GLN A 370 17.39 6.39 2.53
N ILE A 371 16.23 6.79 3.05
CA ILE A 371 14.95 6.17 2.68
C ILE A 371 14.65 6.34 1.19
N GLY A 372 15.04 7.47 0.59
CA GLY A 372 14.91 7.68 -0.85
C GLY A 372 15.77 6.73 -1.68
N GLU A 373 17.02 6.51 -1.27
CA GLU A 373 17.89 5.52 -1.92
C GLU A 373 17.31 4.10 -1.79
N GLU A 374 16.82 3.74 -0.59
CA GLU A 374 16.16 2.45 -0.36
C GLU A 374 14.91 2.24 -1.22
N PHE A 375 14.15 3.31 -1.46
CA PHE A 375 12.94 3.30 -2.28
C PHE A 375 13.29 3.06 -3.76
N ASP A 376 14.28 3.76 -4.29
CA ASP A 376 14.73 3.57 -5.67
C ASP A 376 15.24 2.14 -5.90
N ASP A 377 16.00 1.60 -4.95
CA ASP A 377 16.47 0.22 -5.03
C ASP A 377 15.33 -0.80 -4.93
N LEU A 378 14.31 -0.53 -4.11
CA LEU A 378 13.10 -1.35 -4.07
C LEU A 378 12.36 -1.35 -5.41
N ILE A 379 12.18 -0.19 -6.04
CA ILE A 379 11.50 -0.07 -7.35
C ILE A 379 12.28 -0.84 -8.43
N LYS A 380 13.61 -0.73 -8.46
CA LYS A 380 14.47 -1.52 -9.36
C LYS A 380 14.28 -3.02 -9.11
N GLN A 381 14.31 -3.45 -7.85
CA GLN A 381 14.15 -4.85 -7.50
C GLN A 381 12.77 -5.40 -7.91
N LEU A 382 11.70 -4.66 -7.60
CA LEU A 382 10.34 -5.04 -8.00
C LEU A 382 10.20 -5.14 -9.54
N ALA A 383 10.90 -4.29 -10.28
CA ALA A 383 10.87 -4.35 -11.74
C ALA A 383 11.55 -5.60 -12.28
N LEU A 384 12.69 -5.98 -11.69
CA LEU A 384 13.37 -7.24 -12.04
C LEU A 384 12.51 -8.45 -11.68
N VAL A 385 11.83 -8.41 -10.53
CA VAL A 385 10.92 -9.46 -10.09
C VAL A 385 9.79 -9.69 -11.09
N GLU A 386 9.11 -8.62 -11.51
CA GLU A 386 7.98 -8.68 -12.45
C GLU A 386 8.39 -9.30 -13.80
N VAL A 387 9.58 -8.92 -14.30
CA VAL A 387 9.94 -9.22 -15.69
C VAL A 387 10.84 -10.45 -15.84
N LYS A 388 11.70 -10.76 -14.86
CA LYS A 388 12.67 -11.88 -14.96
C LYS A 388 12.38 -13.03 -14.01
N GLU A 389 11.99 -12.74 -12.77
CA GLU A 389 12.17 -13.72 -11.70
C GLU A 389 10.88 -14.41 -11.25
N LYS A 390 9.70 -13.83 -11.51
CA LYS A 390 8.40 -14.29 -10.94
C LYS A 390 8.07 -15.77 -11.09
N GLY A 391 8.59 -16.44 -12.13
CA GLY A 391 8.32 -17.85 -12.42
C GLY A 391 9.19 -18.85 -11.66
N ASP A 392 10.28 -18.41 -11.01
CA ASP A 392 11.23 -19.28 -10.33
C ASP A 392 11.31 -18.94 -8.84
N GLU A 393 10.83 -19.85 -8.00
CA GLU A 393 10.82 -19.72 -6.54
C GLU A 393 12.23 -19.53 -5.96
N VAL A 394 13.28 -20.02 -6.62
CA VAL A 394 14.66 -19.90 -6.12
C VAL A 394 15.10 -18.44 -5.96
N ASN A 395 14.52 -17.53 -6.75
CA ASN A 395 14.79 -16.09 -6.66
C ASN A 395 14.14 -15.43 -5.43
N PHE A 396 13.26 -16.14 -4.73
CA PHE A 396 12.53 -15.65 -3.56
C PHE A 396 12.85 -16.50 -2.33
N PRO A 397 14.10 -16.51 -1.84
CA PRO A 397 14.50 -17.32 -0.70
C PRO A 397 13.75 -16.88 0.57
N ARG A 398 13.61 -17.81 1.50
CA ARG A 398 13.12 -17.53 2.85
C ARG A 398 14.13 -16.65 3.58
N LEU A 399 13.64 -15.72 4.40
CA LEU A 399 14.49 -14.87 5.24
C LEU A 399 15.36 -15.71 6.18
N PRO A 400 16.54 -15.23 6.57
CA PRO A 400 17.40 -15.93 7.52
C PRO A 400 16.79 -15.89 8.93
N ILE A 401 17.30 -16.72 9.86
CA ILE A 401 16.69 -16.89 11.19
C ILE A 401 16.82 -15.63 12.06
N GLU A 402 17.82 -14.81 11.78
CA GLU A 402 18.06 -13.52 12.42
C GLU A 402 16.89 -12.53 12.17
N GLU A 403 16.12 -12.73 11.10
CA GLU A 403 14.93 -11.92 10.76
C GLU A 403 13.61 -12.58 11.19
N GLU A 404 13.66 -13.44 12.21
CA GLU A 404 12.46 -14.12 12.72
C GLU A 404 11.36 -13.13 13.13
N GLN A 405 11.71 -11.98 13.71
CA GLN A 405 10.74 -10.96 14.12
C GLN A 405 9.90 -10.44 12.93
N THR A 406 10.54 -10.18 11.79
CA THR A 406 9.85 -9.82 10.53
C THR A 406 8.89 -10.93 10.10
N CYS A 407 9.33 -12.19 10.19
CA CYS A 407 8.50 -13.35 9.87
C CYS A 407 7.32 -13.52 10.85
N ARG A 408 7.51 -13.23 12.15
CA ARG A 408 6.43 -13.31 13.15
C ARG A 408 5.29 -12.33 12.88
N GLN A 409 5.54 -11.25 12.13
CA GLN A 409 4.51 -10.31 11.68
C GLN A 409 3.85 -10.72 10.34
N CYS A 410 4.39 -11.74 9.67
CA CYS A 410 3.92 -12.19 8.36
C CYS A 410 2.71 -13.13 8.49
N PRO A 411 1.63 -12.93 7.71
CA PRO A 411 0.47 -13.83 7.75
C PRO A 411 0.80 -15.26 7.34
N TYR A 412 1.81 -15.46 6.50
CA TYR A 412 2.24 -16.79 6.02
C TYR A 412 3.00 -17.60 7.07
N TYR A 413 3.49 -16.96 8.13
CA TYR A 413 4.10 -17.62 9.28
C TYR A 413 3.09 -17.94 10.38
N ARG A 414 1.96 -17.22 10.40
CA ARG A 414 0.91 -17.36 11.41
C ARG A 414 -0.14 -18.39 10.98
N GLY A 415 -0.87 -18.92 11.97
CA GLY A 415 -2.00 -19.83 11.73
C GLY A 415 -1.65 -21.30 11.93
N ASN A 416 -2.60 -22.18 11.61
CA ASN A 416 -2.42 -23.62 11.77
C ASN A 416 -1.52 -24.23 10.69
N ILE A 417 -1.34 -23.53 9.57
CA ILE A 417 -0.47 -23.96 8.47
C ILE A 417 0.51 -22.83 8.16
N ARG A 418 1.81 -23.08 8.38
CA ARG A 418 2.91 -22.18 8.00
C ARG A 418 3.22 -22.36 6.53
N LEU A 419 2.89 -21.36 5.72
CA LEU A 419 3.21 -21.30 4.29
C LEU A 419 4.60 -20.68 4.04
N CYS A 420 5.11 -19.89 4.98
CA CYS A 420 6.45 -19.35 4.97
C CYS A 420 7.01 -19.23 6.40
N ALA A 421 8.32 -19.34 6.54
CA ALA A 421 9.04 -19.18 7.79
C ALA A 421 10.49 -18.82 7.51
N PRO A 422 11.28 -18.39 8.50
CA PRO A 422 12.71 -18.27 8.34
C PRO A 422 13.36 -19.57 7.87
N ASN A 423 14.52 -19.44 7.24
CA ASN A 423 15.28 -20.59 6.79
C ASN A 423 15.68 -21.46 7.98
N GLY A 424 15.54 -22.77 7.84
CA GLY A 424 15.73 -23.75 8.93
C GLY A 424 14.47 -24.09 9.73
N ILE A 425 13.39 -23.31 9.64
CA ILE A 425 12.10 -23.64 10.27
C ILE A 425 11.23 -24.47 9.31
N ALA A 426 10.57 -25.51 9.83
CA ALA A 426 9.69 -26.37 9.04
C ALA A 426 8.41 -25.63 8.61
N LEU A 427 7.95 -25.92 7.39
CA LEU A 427 6.68 -25.45 6.83
C LEU A 427 5.61 -26.53 6.97
N GLY A 428 4.33 -26.16 6.85
CA GLY A 428 3.21 -27.08 6.94
C GLY A 428 2.41 -26.92 8.24
N ALA A 429 1.74 -27.98 8.67
CA ALA A 429 0.91 -27.95 9.86
C ALA A 429 1.77 -27.69 11.10
N VAL A 430 1.34 -26.76 11.95
CA VAL A 430 1.96 -26.52 13.25
C VAL A 430 1.43 -27.56 14.22
N GLU A 431 2.27 -28.54 14.58
CA GLU A 431 1.96 -29.44 15.69
C GLU A 431 1.98 -28.65 17.00
N SER A 432 1.03 -28.93 17.91
CA SER A 432 0.83 -28.22 19.18
C SER A 432 2.04 -28.22 20.12
N ASP A 433 3.07 -29.00 19.81
CA ASP A 433 4.19 -29.31 20.70
C ASP A 433 5.39 -28.34 20.55
N GLU A 434 5.34 -27.36 19.63
CA GLU A 434 6.39 -26.35 19.45
C GLU A 434 6.17 -25.03 20.23
N ILE A 435 5.09 -24.90 21.01
CA ILE A 435 4.79 -23.64 21.73
C ILE A 435 5.58 -23.50 23.05
N ASP A 436 6.23 -24.57 23.53
CA ASP A 436 7.05 -24.53 24.76
C ASP A 436 8.55 -24.47 24.47
N LEU A 437 9.06 -23.32 23.99
CA LEU A 437 10.47 -22.95 24.16
C LEU A 437 10.59 -21.47 24.53
N LYS A 438 10.54 -21.25 25.85
CA LYS A 438 11.05 -20.14 26.70
C LYS A 438 11.35 -18.77 26.08
#